data_AF-U6DSM3-F1
#
_entry.id   AF-U6DSM3-F1
#
_cell.length_a   1.000
_cell.length_b   1.000
_cell.length_c   1.000
_cell.angle_alpha   90.00
_cell.angle_beta   90.00
_cell.angle_gamma   90.00
#
_symmetry.space_group_name_H-M   'P 1'
#
loop_
_entity.id
_entity.type
_entity.pdbx_description
1 polymer ?
#
loop_
_entity_poly.entity_id
_entity_poly.type
_entity_poly.pdbx_seq_one_letter_code
_entity_poly.pdbx_strand_id
1 'polypeptide(L)'
;MTFCLPVITPAPIQTTSTLYERGFERILKRQNKEQVPPPAVEPKKPGNKKQTKKVATLTNQNQKQSRFRSLEEALKALDIAALQKELDKSQSVFCGNPSVWLKDLASYLNYKLQAPLSEPTLSQHTHDYPYSLVSRELRGIIRGLLAKAAGSLELFFDHCLFTMLQELDKTPGESLHGYRICIQAVLQDRPKIATMNLGKFLELLRSHQSRPAKCLTIMWAMGQAGFTNLSEGLKVWLGIMLPVLGIKSLSPFAIAYLDRLLLMHPNLTKGFGMIGPKDFFPLLDFAYMPNNSL
;
A
#
# COMPACT_ATOMS: atom_id res chain seq x y z
N MET A 1 -54.41 -31.16 -54.75
CA MET A 1 -53.13 -31.35 -54.05
C MET A 1 -52.93 -30.17 -53.13
N THR A 2 -53.31 -30.33 -51.88
CA THR A 2 -53.30 -29.26 -50.86
C THR A 2 -52.13 -29.54 -49.94
N PHE A 3 -51.08 -28.73 -50.01
CA PHE A 3 -49.90 -28.87 -49.15
C PHE A 3 -50.19 -28.22 -47.79
N CYS A 4 -50.39 -29.05 -46.77
CA CYS A 4 -50.32 -28.63 -45.36
C CYS A 4 -48.84 -28.49 -44.95
N LEU A 5 -48.44 -27.29 -44.51
CA LEU A 5 -47.17 -27.07 -43.85
C LEU A 5 -47.27 -27.51 -42.38
N PRO A 6 -46.30 -28.28 -41.84
CA PRO A 6 -46.30 -28.66 -40.44
C PRO A 6 -45.79 -27.53 -39.55
N VAL A 7 -46.49 -27.34 -38.43
CA VAL A 7 -46.13 -26.46 -37.32
C VAL A 7 -44.87 -26.98 -36.65
N ILE A 8 -43.81 -26.16 -36.58
CA ILE A 8 -42.60 -26.45 -35.82
C ILE A 8 -42.76 -25.84 -34.42
N THR A 9 -42.95 -26.71 -33.42
CA THR A 9 -42.84 -26.34 -32.00
C THR A 9 -41.37 -26.33 -31.59
N PRO A 10 -40.86 -25.30 -30.91
CA PRO A 10 -39.51 -25.33 -30.37
C PRO A 10 -39.45 -26.22 -29.11
N ALA A 11 -38.46 -27.11 -29.06
CA ALA A 11 -38.16 -27.94 -27.89
C ALA A 11 -37.78 -27.08 -26.67
N PRO A 12 -38.09 -27.51 -25.43
CA PRO A 12 -37.77 -26.74 -24.24
C PRO A 12 -36.25 -26.70 -24.02
N ILE A 13 -35.72 -25.49 -23.88
CA ILE A 13 -34.32 -25.22 -23.57
C ILE A 13 -34.02 -25.80 -22.18
N GLN A 14 -33.06 -26.71 -22.09
CA GLN A 14 -32.55 -27.20 -20.80
C GLN A 14 -31.88 -26.04 -20.05
N THR A 15 -32.44 -25.67 -18.91
CA THR A 15 -31.84 -24.68 -18.00
C THR A 15 -30.57 -25.28 -17.39
N THR A 16 -29.41 -24.74 -17.78
CA THR A 16 -28.16 -25.00 -17.08
C THR A 16 -28.19 -24.31 -15.73
N SER A 17 -27.95 -25.07 -14.65
CA SER A 17 -27.89 -24.54 -13.29
C SER A 17 -26.80 -23.48 -13.17
N THR A 18 -27.17 -22.29 -12.72
CA THR A 18 -26.26 -21.16 -12.63
C THR A 18 -25.29 -21.34 -11.45
N LEU A 19 -24.11 -20.74 -11.56
CA LEU A 19 -23.02 -20.72 -10.56
C LEU A 19 -23.47 -20.36 -9.12
N TYR A 20 -24.65 -19.76 -8.96
CA TYR A 20 -25.24 -19.38 -7.68
C TYR A 20 -25.63 -20.59 -6.81
N GLU A 21 -25.99 -21.73 -7.43
CA GLU A 21 -26.48 -22.92 -6.71
C GLU A 21 -25.35 -23.74 -6.07
N ARG A 22 -24.16 -23.74 -6.69
CA ARG A 22 -22.96 -24.42 -6.15
C ARG A 22 -22.35 -23.74 -4.92
N GLY A 23 -22.69 -22.47 -4.68
CA GLY A 23 -22.19 -21.72 -3.52
C GLY A 23 -22.80 -22.19 -2.19
N PHE A 24 -24.09 -22.55 -2.21
CA PHE A 24 -24.83 -22.86 -0.99
C PHE A 24 -24.66 -24.31 -0.50
N GLU A 25 -24.47 -25.29 -1.40
CA GLU A 25 -24.21 -26.67 -1.00
C GLU A 25 -22.90 -26.87 -0.23
N ARG A 26 -21.88 -26.05 -0.49
CA ARG A 26 -20.60 -26.10 0.25
C ARG A 26 -20.70 -25.52 1.66
N ILE A 27 -21.67 -24.64 1.90
CA ILE A 27 -21.89 -24.02 3.21
C ILE A 27 -22.67 -24.98 4.11
N LEU A 28 -23.66 -25.72 3.57
CA LEU A 28 -24.47 -26.67 4.34
C LEU A 28 -23.68 -27.92 4.79
N LYS A 29 -22.69 -28.36 4.00
CA LYS A 29 -21.84 -29.52 4.36
C LYS A 29 -20.75 -29.21 5.40
N ARG A 30 -20.45 -27.93 5.70
CA ARG A 30 -19.47 -27.53 6.73
C ARG A 30 -20.07 -27.39 8.13
N GLN A 31 -21.37 -27.16 8.27
CA GLN A 31 -22.02 -26.98 9.57
C GLN A 31 -22.46 -28.29 10.26
N ASN A 32 -22.41 -29.44 9.57
CA ASN A 32 -22.95 -30.71 10.10
C ASN A 32 -21.88 -31.65 10.70
N LYS A 33 -20.74 -31.11 11.17
CA LYS A 33 -19.65 -31.88 11.80
C LYS A 33 -19.29 -31.43 13.23
N GLU A 34 -20.14 -30.64 13.87
CA GLU A 34 -20.03 -30.33 15.30
C GLU A 34 -21.24 -30.91 16.05
N GLN A 35 -21.15 -32.21 16.38
CA GLN A 35 -21.95 -32.84 17.42
C GLN A 35 -21.04 -33.70 18.32
N VAL A 36 -21.23 -33.52 19.62
CA VAL A 36 -20.39 -33.89 20.79
C VAL A 36 -20.62 -35.36 21.22
N PRO A 37 -19.68 -36.00 21.96
CA PRO A 37 -20.01 -36.38 23.35
C PRO A 37 -18.85 -36.19 24.39
N PRO A 38 -19.13 -36.29 25.72
CA PRO A 38 -18.42 -35.58 26.80
C PRO A 38 -17.58 -36.52 27.75
N PRO A 39 -17.22 -36.16 29.02
CA PRO A 39 -15.84 -36.02 29.51
C PRO A 39 -15.37 -37.12 30.51
N ALA A 40 -14.07 -37.20 30.82
CA ALA A 40 -13.50 -37.11 32.19
C ALA A 40 -12.06 -37.66 32.37
N VAL A 41 -11.35 -37.02 33.31
CA VAL A 41 -10.24 -37.48 34.20
C VAL A 41 -8.76 -37.40 33.72
N GLU A 42 -8.07 -36.32 34.14
CA GLU A 42 -6.61 -36.26 34.44
C GLU A 42 -6.29 -36.99 35.78
N PRO A 43 -5.04 -37.26 36.24
CA PRO A 43 -3.73 -36.68 35.83
C PRO A 43 -2.50 -37.64 35.85
N LYS A 44 -1.35 -37.19 35.29
CA LYS A 44 -0.01 -37.14 35.96
C LYS A 44 1.14 -36.75 35.01
N LYS A 45 1.91 -35.72 35.43
CA LYS A 45 3.25 -35.28 34.96
C LYS A 45 4.37 -36.07 35.70
N PRO A 46 5.70 -35.83 35.51
CA PRO A 46 6.45 -35.11 34.46
C PRO A 46 7.66 -35.91 33.89
N GLY A 47 8.25 -35.47 32.78
CA GLY A 47 9.51 -36.03 32.26
C GLY A 47 10.31 -35.03 31.43
N ASN A 48 11.40 -34.52 32.02
CA ASN A 48 12.32 -33.50 31.52
C ASN A 48 13.27 -34.09 30.46
N LYS A 49 13.50 -33.43 29.32
CA LYS A 49 14.77 -33.52 28.55
C LYS A 49 14.89 -32.42 27.47
N LYS A 50 15.91 -31.58 27.67
CA LYS A 50 16.51 -30.63 26.70
C LYS A 50 16.87 -31.32 25.39
N GLN A 51 16.61 -30.68 24.25
CA GLN A 51 17.47 -30.73 23.06
C GLN A 51 17.31 -29.49 22.17
N THR A 52 18.37 -28.68 22.18
CA THR A 52 19.07 -28.00 21.08
C THR A 52 18.33 -27.61 19.77
N LYS A 53 18.31 -26.28 19.54
CA LYS A 53 18.41 -25.54 18.26
C LYS A 53 18.21 -26.32 16.96
N LYS A 54 17.14 -25.98 16.23
CA LYS A 54 17.19 -25.70 14.79
C LYS A 54 16.31 -24.49 14.48
N VAL A 55 16.96 -23.41 14.07
CA VAL A 55 16.35 -22.26 13.41
C VAL A 55 15.79 -22.79 12.10
N ALA A 56 14.47 -22.98 12.02
CA ALA A 56 13.79 -23.22 10.77
C ALA A 56 13.74 -21.89 10.03
N THR A 57 14.72 -21.67 9.15
CA THR A 57 14.60 -20.78 8.00
C THR A 57 13.32 -21.15 7.25
N LEU A 58 12.27 -20.36 7.43
CA LEU A 58 11.10 -20.34 6.56
C LEU A 58 11.58 -19.80 5.21
N THR A 59 12.08 -20.70 4.37
CA THR A 59 12.31 -20.43 2.96
C THR A 59 10.96 -20.16 2.31
N ASN A 60 10.72 -18.88 1.98
CA ASN A 60 9.68 -18.43 1.06
C ASN A 60 9.90 -19.11 -0.30
N GLN A 61 9.31 -20.29 -0.49
CA GLN A 61 9.20 -20.92 -1.80
C GLN A 61 7.82 -20.61 -2.38
N ASN A 62 7.84 -19.84 -3.47
CA ASN A 62 6.76 -19.48 -4.41
C ASN A 62 6.40 -17.99 -4.53
N GLN A 63 7.39 -17.09 -4.53
CA GLN A 63 7.24 -15.83 -5.26
C GLN A 63 7.70 -16.07 -6.70
N LYS A 64 6.83 -15.81 -7.69
CA LYS A 64 7.22 -15.66 -9.10
C LYS A 64 8.48 -14.79 -9.12
N GLN A 65 9.57 -15.32 -9.66
CA GLN A 65 10.86 -14.64 -9.70
C GLN A 65 10.67 -13.27 -10.35
N SER A 66 10.88 -12.23 -9.55
CA SER A 66 10.90 -10.85 -10.05
C SER A 66 11.95 -10.73 -11.14
N ARG A 67 11.70 -9.92 -12.17
CA ARG A 67 12.59 -9.80 -13.35
C ARG A 67 14.02 -9.44 -12.95
N PHE A 68 14.15 -8.61 -11.92
CA PHE A 68 15.42 -8.17 -11.35
C PHE A 68 15.59 -8.72 -9.94
N ARG A 69 16.83 -8.86 -9.47
CA ARG A 69 17.11 -9.33 -8.10
C ARG A 69 16.97 -8.22 -7.07
N SER A 70 17.11 -6.97 -7.49
CA SER A 70 16.93 -5.79 -6.64
C SER A 70 16.41 -4.59 -7.44
N LEU A 71 15.92 -3.56 -6.74
CA LEU A 71 15.43 -2.34 -7.37
C LEU A 71 16.58 -1.53 -8.00
N GLU A 72 17.77 -1.55 -7.40
CA GLU A 72 18.97 -0.92 -7.93
C GLU A 72 19.35 -1.48 -9.30
N GLU A 73 19.25 -2.81 -9.47
CA GLU A 73 19.49 -3.46 -10.75
C GLU A 73 18.45 -3.02 -11.80
N ALA A 74 17.17 -3.00 -11.41
CA ALA A 74 16.08 -2.58 -12.29
C ALA A 74 16.22 -1.12 -12.75
N LEU A 75 16.62 -0.21 -11.84
CA LEU A 75 16.84 1.20 -12.15
C LEU A 75 18.08 1.42 -13.04
N LYS A 76 19.14 0.63 -12.86
CA LYS A 76 20.32 0.67 -13.74
C LYS A 76 20.01 0.15 -15.14
N ALA A 77 19.13 -0.85 -15.26
CA ALA A 77 18.72 -1.43 -16.54
C ALA A 77 17.59 -0.63 -17.24
N LEU A 78 17.09 0.44 -16.62
CA LEU A 78 16.02 1.25 -17.18
C LEU A 78 16.53 2.07 -18.36
N ASP A 79 15.93 1.85 -19.53
CA ASP A 79 16.20 2.64 -20.72
C ASP A 79 15.51 4.00 -20.63
N ILE A 80 16.29 5.03 -20.28
CA ILE A 80 15.82 6.40 -20.10
C ILE A 80 15.37 7.02 -21.43
N ALA A 81 16.04 6.70 -22.54
CA ALA A 81 15.67 7.21 -23.85
C ALA A 81 14.33 6.64 -24.32
N ALA A 82 14.09 5.34 -24.07
CA ALA A 82 12.80 4.72 -24.35
C ALA A 82 11.67 5.29 -23.48
N LEU A 83 11.94 5.58 -22.19
CA LEU A 83 10.98 6.26 -21.32
C LEU A 83 10.63 7.64 -21.89
N GLN A 84 11.63 8.46 -22.23
CA GLN A 84 11.41 9.80 -22.77
C GLN A 84 10.56 9.76 -24.04
N LYS A 85 10.87 8.83 -24.95
CA LYS A 85 10.09 8.63 -26.18
C LYS A 85 8.63 8.27 -25.92
N GLU A 86 8.36 7.41 -24.93
CA GLU A 86 6.98 7.06 -24.56
C GLU A 86 6.23 8.25 -23.96
N LEU A 87 6.90 9.06 -23.13
CA LEU A 87 6.31 10.28 -22.56
C LEU A 87 6.04 11.34 -23.63
N ASP A 88 6.95 11.53 -24.60
CA ASP A 88 6.76 12.46 -25.72
C ASP A 88 5.57 12.04 -26.59
N LYS A 89 5.44 10.72 -26.83
CA LYS A 89 4.27 10.16 -27.50
C LYS A 89 2.98 10.40 -26.71
N SER A 90 2.98 10.15 -25.41
CA SER A 90 1.81 10.42 -24.56
C SER A 90 1.42 11.92 -24.57
N GLN A 91 2.41 12.82 -24.48
CA GLN A 91 2.19 14.26 -24.54
C GLN A 91 1.65 14.75 -25.89
N SER A 92 2.13 14.18 -27.00
CA SER A 92 1.65 14.54 -28.34
C SER A 92 0.23 14.03 -28.62
N VAL A 93 -0.10 12.81 -28.19
CA VAL A 93 -1.43 12.22 -28.38
C VAL A 93 -2.47 12.86 -27.43
N PHE A 94 -2.07 13.17 -26.19
CA PHE A 94 -2.96 13.67 -25.14
C PHE A 94 -2.61 15.09 -24.69
N CYS A 95 -2.35 16.00 -25.63
CA CYS A 95 -1.84 17.36 -25.37
C CYS A 95 -2.66 18.21 -24.37
N GLY A 96 -3.96 17.90 -24.19
CA GLY A 96 -4.86 18.57 -23.24
C GLY A 96 -5.13 17.80 -21.94
N ASN A 97 -4.48 16.65 -21.70
CA ASN A 97 -4.79 15.82 -20.53
C ASN A 97 -3.54 15.41 -19.74
N PRO A 98 -3.02 16.32 -18.88
CA PRO A 98 -1.80 16.07 -18.11
C PRO A 98 -1.89 14.87 -17.16
N SER A 99 -3.11 14.50 -16.74
CA SER A 99 -3.33 13.33 -15.90
C SER A 99 -2.92 12.02 -16.60
N VAL A 100 -3.07 11.93 -17.93
CA VAL A 100 -2.68 10.73 -18.69
C VAL A 100 -1.16 10.58 -18.69
N TRP A 101 -0.41 11.67 -18.92
CA TRP A 101 1.05 11.61 -18.97
C TRP A 101 1.65 11.13 -17.64
N LEU A 102 1.09 11.61 -16.52
CA LEU A 102 1.51 11.20 -15.19
C LEU A 102 1.21 9.72 -14.92
N LYS A 103 0.02 9.24 -15.32
CA LYS A 103 -0.36 7.83 -15.20
C LYS A 103 0.53 6.93 -16.07
N ASP A 104 0.87 7.37 -17.27
CA ASP A 104 1.77 6.64 -18.16
C ASP A 104 3.18 6.56 -17.57
N LEU A 105 3.70 7.65 -16.98
CA LEU A 105 4.96 7.62 -16.23
C LEU A 105 4.93 6.59 -15.11
N ALA A 106 3.93 6.64 -14.23
CA ALA A 106 3.83 5.73 -13.09
C ALA A 106 3.71 4.27 -13.54
N SER A 107 2.86 4.02 -14.55
CA SER A 107 2.64 2.69 -15.10
C SER A 107 3.89 2.14 -15.78
N TYR A 108 4.59 2.96 -16.57
CA TYR A 108 5.85 2.57 -17.22
C TYR A 108 6.91 2.22 -16.20
N LEU A 109 7.13 3.09 -15.21
CA LEU A 109 8.09 2.82 -14.14
C LEU A 109 7.71 1.54 -13.38
N ASN A 110 6.44 1.36 -13.03
CA ASN A 110 6.02 0.17 -12.31
C ASN A 110 6.22 -1.11 -13.13
N TYR A 111 5.92 -1.07 -14.43
CA TYR A 111 6.11 -2.19 -15.35
C TYR A 111 7.59 -2.52 -15.57
N LYS A 112 8.48 -1.53 -15.64
CA LYS A 112 9.92 -1.77 -15.84
C LYS A 112 10.64 -2.13 -14.54
N LEU A 113 10.21 -1.60 -13.39
CA LEU A 113 10.85 -1.80 -12.10
C LEU A 113 10.30 -3.02 -11.35
N GLN A 114 10.29 -4.17 -12.02
CA GLN A 114 9.89 -5.45 -11.45
C GLN A 114 11.04 -6.05 -10.64
N ALA A 115 11.14 -5.63 -9.38
CA ALA A 115 12.07 -6.14 -8.37
C ALA A 115 11.27 -6.65 -7.16
N PRO A 116 11.85 -7.51 -6.29
CA PRO A 116 11.18 -7.98 -5.08
C PRO A 116 10.62 -6.82 -4.25
N LEU A 117 9.49 -7.08 -3.60
CA LEU A 117 8.87 -6.09 -2.74
C LEU A 117 9.73 -5.91 -1.50
N SER A 118 10.32 -4.72 -1.33
CA SER A 118 10.79 -4.27 -0.02
C SER A 118 9.57 -3.81 0.77
N GLU A 119 9.30 -4.46 1.90
CA GLU A 119 8.27 -4.01 2.83
C GLU A 119 8.53 -2.54 3.18
N PRO A 120 7.49 -1.69 3.27
CA PRO A 120 7.64 -0.28 3.59
C PRO A 120 7.98 -0.04 5.07
N THR A 121 8.70 -0.96 5.72
CA THR A 121 9.16 -0.75 7.10
C THR A 121 10.26 0.31 7.10
N LEU A 122 10.05 1.38 7.86
CA LEU A 122 10.94 2.55 7.91
C LEU A 122 12.38 2.21 8.33
N SER A 123 12.60 1.06 8.95
CA SER A 123 13.88 0.64 9.51
C SER A 123 14.85 0.02 8.51
N GLN A 124 14.38 -0.48 7.36
CA GLN A 124 15.25 -1.20 6.42
C GLN A 124 15.98 -0.26 5.44
N HIS A 125 15.43 0.94 5.19
CA HIS A 125 15.95 1.86 4.17
C HIS A 125 15.94 3.32 4.62
N THR A 126 16.72 4.17 3.93
CA THR A 126 16.73 5.63 4.11
C THR A 126 15.35 6.24 3.80
N HIS A 127 15.06 7.45 4.30
CA HIS A 127 13.72 8.05 4.22
C HIS A 127 13.32 8.38 2.79
N ASP A 128 14.33 8.65 1.98
CA ASP A 128 14.24 8.99 0.57
C ASP A 128 14.22 7.75 -0.33
N TYR A 129 14.34 6.52 0.20
CA TYR A 129 14.16 5.29 -0.58
C TYR A 129 12.68 5.08 -0.97
N PRO A 130 12.36 4.62 -2.18
CA PRO A 130 13.27 4.25 -3.29
C PRO A 130 13.74 5.43 -4.16
N TYR A 131 13.20 6.63 -4.00
CA TYR A 131 13.56 7.79 -4.83
C TYR A 131 15.06 8.15 -4.78
N SER A 132 15.74 7.80 -3.70
CA SER A 132 17.19 7.93 -3.51
C SER A 132 18.00 7.23 -4.59
N LEU A 133 17.50 6.10 -5.11
CA LEU A 133 18.15 5.31 -6.16
C LEU A 133 17.95 5.88 -7.57
N VAL A 134 16.99 6.78 -7.76
CA VAL A 134 16.64 7.35 -9.06
C VAL A 134 17.80 8.23 -9.54
N SER A 135 18.30 7.95 -10.75
CA SER A 135 19.41 8.70 -11.36
C SER A 135 19.06 10.18 -11.55
N ARG A 136 20.08 11.05 -11.59
CA ARG A 136 19.89 12.49 -11.80
C ARG A 136 19.09 12.81 -13.07
N GLU A 137 19.34 12.07 -14.14
CA GLU A 137 18.65 12.20 -15.42
C GLU A 137 17.16 11.87 -15.28
N LEU A 138 16.83 10.70 -14.70
CA LEU A 138 15.45 10.30 -14.47
C LEU A 138 14.71 11.26 -13.52
N ARG A 139 15.38 11.77 -12.48
CA ARG A 139 14.80 12.82 -11.61
C ARG A 139 14.45 14.07 -12.41
N GLY A 140 15.30 14.46 -13.37
CA GLY A 140 15.04 15.59 -14.27
C GLY A 140 13.79 15.39 -15.11
N ILE A 141 13.63 14.21 -15.72
CA ILE A 141 12.44 13.85 -16.51
C ILE A 141 11.17 13.88 -15.65
N ILE A 142 11.20 13.23 -14.48
CA ILE A 142 10.06 13.18 -13.55
C ILE A 142 9.66 14.60 -13.14
N ARG A 143 10.62 15.42 -12.66
CA ARG A 143 10.35 16.79 -12.22
C ARG A 143 9.82 17.66 -13.36
N GLY A 144 10.40 17.54 -14.56
CA GLY A 144 9.93 18.26 -15.74
C GLY A 144 8.48 17.92 -16.09
N LEU A 145 8.11 16.64 -16.01
CA LEU A 145 6.73 16.21 -16.24
C LEU A 145 5.77 16.72 -15.16
N LEU A 146 6.15 16.59 -13.88
CA LEU A 146 5.34 17.08 -12.75
C LEU A 146 5.10 18.60 -12.84
N ALA A 147 6.10 19.37 -13.27
CA ALA A 147 5.97 20.80 -13.46
C ALA A 147 4.98 21.15 -14.59
N LYS A 148 5.05 20.43 -15.73
CA LYS A 148 4.08 20.58 -16.84
C LYS A 148 2.65 20.20 -16.44
N ALA A 149 2.50 19.28 -15.50
CA ALA A 149 1.21 18.74 -15.05
C ALA A 149 0.78 19.22 -13.65
N ALA A 150 1.22 20.42 -13.23
CA ALA A 150 1.04 20.92 -11.88
C ALA A 150 -0.42 20.93 -11.37
N GLY A 151 -1.39 21.15 -12.27
CA GLY A 151 -2.82 21.14 -11.96
C GLY A 151 -3.42 19.75 -11.70
N SER A 152 -2.70 18.68 -12.02
CA SER A 152 -3.17 17.29 -11.91
C SER A 152 -2.49 16.50 -10.78
N LEU A 153 -1.61 17.13 -9.99
CA LEU A 153 -0.76 16.43 -9.01
C LEU A 153 -1.54 15.81 -7.86
N GLU A 154 -2.61 16.44 -7.39
CA GLU A 154 -3.47 15.88 -6.32
C GLU A 154 -4.15 14.59 -6.79
N LEU A 155 -4.82 14.65 -7.95
CA LEU A 155 -5.46 13.49 -8.57
C LEU A 155 -4.45 12.38 -8.92
N PHE A 156 -3.22 12.75 -9.27
CA PHE A 156 -2.15 11.80 -9.54
C PHE A 156 -1.63 11.11 -8.28
N PHE A 157 -1.48 11.86 -7.17
CA PHE A 157 -1.16 11.29 -5.86
C PHE A 157 -2.22 10.29 -5.43
N ASP A 158 -3.49 10.67 -5.51
CA ASP A 158 -4.63 9.79 -5.25
C ASP A 158 -4.58 8.53 -6.12
N HIS A 159 -4.35 8.70 -7.42
CA HIS A 159 -4.25 7.58 -8.35
C HIS A 159 -3.14 6.61 -7.93
N CYS A 160 -1.93 7.10 -7.65
CA CYS A 160 -0.82 6.25 -7.23
C CYS A 160 -1.17 5.47 -5.95
N LEU A 161 -1.74 6.14 -4.95
CA LEU A 161 -2.11 5.50 -3.69
C LEU A 161 -3.21 4.45 -3.90
N PHE A 162 -4.32 4.82 -4.55
CA PHE A 162 -5.43 3.90 -4.77
C PHE A 162 -5.04 2.70 -5.63
N THR A 163 -4.23 2.91 -6.66
CA THR A 163 -3.72 1.80 -7.47
C THR A 163 -2.82 0.89 -6.63
N MET A 164 -1.90 1.42 -5.81
CA MET A 164 -1.14 0.57 -4.88
C MET A 164 -2.05 -0.26 -3.96
N LEU A 165 -3.14 0.33 -3.44
CA LEU A 165 -4.09 -0.38 -2.59
C LEU A 165 -4.89 -1.45 -3.33
N GLN A 166 -5.18 -1.24 -4.62
CA GLN A 166 -5.83 -2.24 -5.47
C GLN A 166 -4.89 -3.38 -5.83
N GLU A 167 -3.63 -3.10 -6.17
CA GLU A 167 -2.65 -4.12 -6.53
C GLU A 167 -2.31 -5.05 -5.36
N LEU A 168 -2.37 -4.56 -4.12
CA LEU A 168 -2.24 -5.38 -2.90
C LEU A 168 -3.31 -6.49 -2.78
N ASP A 169 -4.40 -6.44 -3.55
CA ASP A 169 -5.46 -7.47 -3.55
C ASP A 169 -5.22 -8.59 -4.55
N LYS A 170 -4.50 -8.33 -5.66
CA LYS A 170 -4.53 -9.21 -6.82
C LYS A 170 -3.55 -10.36 -6.71
N THR A 171 -2.28 -10.09 -6.44
CA THR A 171 -1.24 -11.13 -6.40
C THR A 171 -0.08 -10.72 -5.49
N PRO A 172 0.31 -11.56 -4.52
CA PRO A 172 1.53 -11.34 -3.76
C PRO A 172 2.74 -11.34 -4.71
N GLY A 173 3.43 -10.20 -4.82
CA GLY A 173 4.72 -10.11 -5.53
C GLY A 173 4.79 -9.16 -6.72
N GLU A 174 3.70 -8.48 -7.11
CA GLU A 174 3.84 -7.37 -8.06
C GLU A 174 4.52 -6.17 -7.40
N SER A 175 5.51 -5.62 -8.11
CA SER A 175 6.22 -4.43 -7.66
C SER A 175 5.29 -3.21 -7.61
N LEU A 176 5.48 -2.37 -6.60
CA LEU A 176 4.82 -1.07 -6.46
C LEU A 176 5.82 0.10 -6.60
N HIS A 177 7.04 -0.18 -7.07
CA HIS A 177 8.16 0.76 -7.04
C HIS A 177 7.91 2.02 -7.87
N GLY A 178 7.23 1.90 -9.00
CA GLY A 178 6.91 3.05 -9.86
C GLY A 178 5.99 4.07 -9.17
N TYR A 179 4.93 3.57 -8.53
CA TYR A 179 4.01 4.41 -7.77
C TYR A 179 4.68 5.04 -6.54
N ARG A 180 5.53 4.29 -5.83
CA ARG A 180 6.31 4.81 -4.69
C ARG A 180 7.23 5.97 -5.08
N ILE A 181 7.98 5.80 -6.18
CA ILE A 181 8.86 6.82 -6.76
C ILE A 181 8.05 8.08 -7.10
N CYS A 182 6.87 7.92 -7.72
CA CYS A 182 6.01 9.03 -8.10
C CYS A 182 5.45 9.78 -6.89
N ILE A 183 4.98 9.06 -5.85
CA ILE A 183 4.51 9.68 -4.60
C ILE A 183 5.62 10.51 -3.93
N GLN A 184 6.83 9.95 -3.83
CA GLN A 184 7.97 10.67 -3.25
C GLN A 184 8.33 11.92 -4.07
N ALA A 185 8.36 11.80 -5.41
CA ALA A 185 8.64 12.94 -6.28
C ALA A 185 7.61 14.07 -6.14
N VAL A 186 6.32 13.74 -6.06
CA VAL A 186 5.23 14.72 -5.86
C VAL A 186 5.38 15.42 -4.51
N LEU A 187 5.51 14.66 -3.43
CA LEU A 187 5.53 15.20 -2.07
C LEU A 187 6.85 15.86 -1.70
N GLN A 188 7.93 15.61 -2.45
CA GLN A 188 9.17 16.33 -2.29
C GLN A 188 9.00 17.83 -2.60
N ASP A 189 8.25 18.17 -3.65
CA ASP A 189 8.05 19.56 -4.08
C ASP A 189 6.71 20.14 -3.57
N ARG A 190 5.69 19.29 -3.33
CA ARG A 190 4.33 19.71 -2.93
C ARG A 190 3.81 18.90 -1.72
N PRO A 191 4.44 18.99 -0.53
CA PRO A 191 4.06 18.17 0.64
C PRO A 191 2.63 18.40 1.12
N LYS A 192 2.05 19.59 0.89
CA LYS A 192 0.66 19.92 1.25
C LYS A 192 -0.40 19.04 0.57
N ILE A 193 -0.05 18.37 -0.53
CA ILE A 193 -0.99 17.45 -1.21
C ILE A 193 -1.44 16.32 -0.26
N ALA A 194 -0.54 15.82 0.59
CA ALA A 194 -0.89 14.79 1.56
C ALA A 194 -1.81 15.33 2.68
N THR A 195 -1.73 16.62 3.03
CA THR A 195 -2.38 17.14 4.24
C THR A 195 -3.62 18.00 3.98
N MET A 196 -3.90 18.35 2.72
CA MET A 196 -5.06 19.19 2.40
C MET A 196 -6.40 18.50 2.69
N ASN A 197 -6.43 17.16 2.70
CA ASN A 197 -7.63 16.38 2.99
C ASN A 197 -7.31 15.15 3.85
N LEU A 198 -6.78 15.38 5.07
CA LEU A 198 -6.46 14.31 6.02
C LEU A 198 -7.68 13.46 6.39
N GLY A 199 -8.88 14.05 6.47
CA GLY A 199 -10.13 13.35 6.81
C GLY A 199 -10.41 12.20 5.85
N LYS A 200 -10.33 12.45 4.53
CA LYS A 200 -10.49 11.43 3.48
C LYS A 200 -9.53 10.25 3.66
N PHE A 201 -8.25 10.52 3.93
CA PHE A 201 -7.25 9.46 4.08
C PHE A 201 -7.37 8.72 5.42
N LEU A 202 -7.85 9.38 6.48
CA LEU A 202 -8.18 8.72 7.74
C LEU A 202 -9.37 7.77 7.58
N GLU A 203 -10.42 8.19 6.86
CA GLU A 203 -11.56 7.32 6.53
C GLU A 203 -11.14 6.13 5.67
N LEU A 204 -10.27 6.36 4.67
CA LEU A 204 -9.67 5.29 3.86
C LEU A 204 -8.84 4.32 4.72
N LEU A 205 -8.08 4.83 5.69
CA LEU A 205 -7.33 3.98 6.62
C LEU A 205 -8.29 3.15 7.46
N ARG A 206 -9.35 3.77 8.01
CA ARG A 206 -10.37 3.11 8.84
C ARG A 206 -11.09 2.00 8.09
N SER A 207 -11.41 2.21 6.81
CA SER A 207 -12.07 1.18 5.97
C SER A 207 -11.17 -0.04 5.69
N HIS A 208 -9.87 0.08 5.92
CA HIS A 208 -8.89 -1.00 5.74
C HIS A 208 -8.24 -1.50 7.03
N GLN A 209 -8.75 -1.13 8.22
CA GLN A 209 -8.14 -1.49 9.52
C GLN A 209 -7.89 -2.99 9.73
N SER A 210 -8.69 -3.87 9.13
CA SER A 210 -8.50 -5.33 9.19
C SER A 210 -7.38 -5.84 8.27
N ARG A 211 -6.73 -4.97 7.49
CA ARG A 211 -5.74 -5.32 6.47
C ARG A 211 -4.45 -4.49 6.66
N PRO A 212 -3.54 -4.93 7.55
CA PRO A 212 -2.38 -4.15 7.95
C PRO A 212 -1.50 -3.64 6.80
N ALA A 213 -1.27 -4.45 5.75
CA ALA A 213 -0.47 -4.05 4.59
C ALA A 213 -1.03 -2.81 3.85
N LYS A 214 -2.37 -2.70 3.77
CA LYS A 214 -3.03 -1.53 3.17
C LYS A 214 -2.90 -0.30 4.06
N CYS A 215 -3.15 -0.45 5.37
CA CYS A 215 -2.95 0.64 6.33
C CYS A 215 -1.50 1.15 6.33
N LEU A 216 -0.51 0.26 6.37
CA LEU A 216 0.90 0.62 6.29
C LEU A 216 1.24 1.34 4.98
N THR A 217 0.61 0.95 3.87
CA THR A 217 0.79 1.64 2.58
C THR A 217 0.24 3.06 2.61
N ILE A 218 -0.95 3.27 3.21
CA ILE A 218 -1.54 4.60 3.41
C ILE A 218 -0.63 5.44 4.31
N MET A 219 -0.25 4.92 5.48
CA MET A 219 0.63 5.62 6.44
C MET A 219 1.97 5.99 5.79
N TRP A 220 2.56 5.09 5.00
CA TRP A 220 3.80 5.35 4.28
C TRP A 220 3.65 6.44 3.22
N ALA A 221 2.60 6.40 2.40
CA ALA A 221 2.38 7.37 1.34
C ALA A 221 2.17 8.78 1.91
N MET A 222 1.33 8.89 2.95
CA MET A 222 1.05 10.14 3.63
C MET A 222 2.29 10.68 4.35
N GLY A 223 3.06 9.80 4.99
CA GLY A 223 4.27 10.17 5.72
C GLY A 223 5.36 10.82 4.87
N GLN A 224 5.37 10.63 3.55
CA GLN A 224 6.39 11.24 2.69
C GLN A 224 6.40 12.78 2.76
N ALA A 225 5.25 13.41 3.06
CA ALA A 225 5.18 14.86 3.23
C ALA A 225 6.04 15.37 4.39
N GLY A 226 6.26 14.54 5.42
CA GLY A 226 7.05 14.92 6.59
C GLY A 226 8.53 15.04 6.33
N PHE A 227 9.08 14.33 5.35
CA PHE A 227 10.53 14.32 5.12
C PHE A 227 11.04 15.61 4.45
N THR A 228 10.17 16.40 3.84
CA THR A 228 10.50 17.74 3.32
C THR A 228 9.94 18.88 4.17
N ASN A 229 8.88 18.63 4.93
CA ASN A 229 8.23 19.64 5.76
C ASN A 229 7.79 19.08 7.11
N LEU A 230 8.43 19.51 8.19
CA LEU A 230 8.12 19.09 9.56
C LEU A 230 6.66 19.33 9.92
N SER A 231 6.10 20.50 9.58
CA SER A 231 4.72 20.87 9.90
C SER A 231 3.74 19.92 9.24
N GLU A 232 3.92 19.63 7.94
CA GLU A 232 3.07 18.65 7.25
C GLU A 232 3.27 17.23 7.80
N GLY A 233 4.50 16.87 8.17
CA GLY A 233 4.81 15.59 8.80
C GLY A 233 4.11 15.38 10.14
N LEU A 234 4.08 16.41 10.99
CA LEU A 234 3.39 16.40 12.27
C LEU A 234 1.87 16.33 12.08
N LYS A 235 1.30 17.05 11.10
CA LYS A 235 -0.12 16.93 10.76
C LYS A 235 -0.49 15.51 10.32
N VAL A 236 0.33 14.88 9.49
CA VAL A 236 0.13 13.48 9.10
C VAL A 236 0.21 12.57 10.32
N TRP A 237 1.21 12.77 11.19
CA TRP A 237 1.35 11.94 12.37
C TRP A 237 0.14 12.05 13.30
N LEU A 238 -0.27 13.27 13.66
CA LEU A 238 -1.42 13.54 14.51
C LEU A 238 -2.74 13.07 13.87
N GLY A 239 -2.93 13.30 12.57
CA GLY A 239 -4.19 13.03 11.88
C GLY A 239 -4.38 11.59 11.41
N ILE A 240 -3.29 10.85 11.14
CA ILE A 240 -3.32 9.52 10.52
C ILE A 240 -2.70 8.45 11.41
N MET A 241 -1.57 8.75 12.06
CA MET A 241 -0.77 7.73 12.78
C MET A 241 -1.12 7.64 14.27
N LEU A 242 -1.38 8.76 14.92
CA LEU A 242 -1.82 8.82 16.32
C LEU A 242 -3.10 7.98 16.56
N PRO A 243 -4.15 8.04 15.71
CA PRO A 243 -5.36 7.24 15.90
C PRO A 243 -5.16 5.72 15.84
N VAL A 244 -4.01 5.24 15.35
CA VAL A 244 -3.71 3.81 15.20
C VAL A 244 -2.63 3.31 16.15
N LEU A 245 -2.17 4.13 17.09
CA LEU A 245 -1.14 3.72 18.07
C LEU A 245 -1.59 2.54 18.95
N GLY A 246 -2.89 2.38 19.20
CA GLY A 246 -3.43 1.22 19.91
C GLY A 246 -3.52 -0.07 19.08
N ILE A 247 -3.21 -0.03 17.78
CA ILE A 247 -3.29 -1.18 16.88
C ILE A 247 -1.91 -1.80 16.75
N LYS A 248 -1.68 -2.95 17.40
CA LYS A 248 -0.38 -3.66 17.48
C LYS A 248 0.33 -3.86 16.13
N SER A 249 -0.42 -4.08 15.05
CA SER A 249 0.15 -4.29 13.71
C SER A 249 0.59 -3.00 13.00
N LEU A 250 0.17 -1.82 13.48
CA LEU A 250 0.43 -0.52 12.88
C LEU A 250 1.29 0.39 13.76
N SER A 251 1.19 0.23 15.08
CA SER A 251 1.89 1.06 16.06
C SER A 251 3.42 1.12 15.87
N PRO A 252 4.13 0.03 15.50
CA PRO A 252 5.58 0.12 15.30
C PRO A 252 5.97 1.09 14.18
N PHE A 253 5.17 1.15 13.11
CA PHE A 253 5.40 2.09 12.01
C PHE A 253 5.16 3.53 12.45
N ALA A 254 4.06 3.78 13.18
CA ALA A 254 3.71 5.12 13.66
C ALA A 254 4.78 5.71 14.59
N ILE A 255 5.37 4.89 15.45
CA ILE A 255 6.43 5.30 16.39
C ILE A 255 7.73 5.55 15.62
N ALA A 256 8.15 4.59 14.78
CA ALA A 256 9.37 4.71 13.98
C ALA A 256 9.32 5.91 13.03
N TYR A 257 8.12 6.27 12.54
CA TYR A 257 7.92 7.46 11.73
C TYR A 257 8.19 8.74 12.51
N LEU A 258 7.61 8.87 13.72
CA LEU A 258 7.79 10.08 14.52
C LEU A 258 9.25 10.26 14.92
N ASP A 259 9.91 9.20 15.39
CA ASP A 259 11.33 9.23 15.74
C ASP A 259 12.17 9.72 14.55
N ARG A 260 11.97 9.12 13.38
CA ARG A 260 12.65 9.53 12.15
C ARG A 260 12.36 10.97 11.73
N LEU A 261 11.10 11.39 11.83
CA LEU A 261 10.68 12.75 11.49
C LEU A 261 11.41 13.78 12.36
N LEU A 262 11.49 13.54 13.67
CA LEU A 262 12.15 14.45 14.61
C LEU A 262 13.68 14.46 14.41
N LEU A 263 14.30 13.31 14.15
CA LEU A 263 15.73 13.23 13.85
C LEU A 263 16.12 13.92 12.54
N MET A 264 15.23 13.93 11.55
CA MET A 264 15.49 14.56 10.25
C MET A 264 15.40 16.08 10.27
N HIS A 265 14.61 16.67 11.18
CA HIS A 265 14.39 18.10 11.23
C HIS A 265 15.15 18.71 12.42
N PRO A 266 16.35 19.27 12.20
CA PRO A 266 17.17 19.81 13.30
C PRO A 266 16.52 21.04 13.96
N ASN A 267 15.67 21.76 13.22
CA ASN A 267 14.95 22.91 13.73
C ASN A 267 13.47 22.58 13.98
N LEU A 268 13.19 22.13 15.21
CA LEU A 268 11.85 21.76 15.64
C LEU A 268 10.89 22.95 15.81
N THR A 269 11.39 24.20 15.81
CA THR A 269 10.51 25.38 15.92
C THR A 269 9.60 25.54 14.71
N LYS A 270 9.94 24.92 13.57
CA LYS A 270 9.07 24.83 12.40
C LYS A 270 7.80 24.00 12.64
N GLY A 271 7.79 23.19 13.70
CA GLY A 271 6.62 22.45 14.18
C GLY A 271 5.86 23.17 15.30
N PHE A 272 6.27 24.38 15.70
CA PHE A 272 5.62 25.12 16.77
C PHE A 272 4.14 25.39 16.44
N GLY A 273 3.27 25.23 17.44
CA GLY A 273 1.83 25.38 17.27
C GLY A 273 1.12 24.24 16.54
N MET A 274 1.85 23.20 16.09
CA MET A 274 1.23 22.01 15.48
C MET A 274 0.65 21.04 16.50
N ILE A 275 1.24 20.97 17.69
CA ILE A 275 0.73 20.17 18.81
C ILE A 275 0.12 21.16 19.81
N GLY A 276 -1.20 21.17 19.91
CA GLY A 276 -1.92 21.96 20.90
C GLY A 276 -2.22 21.16 22.17
N PRO A 277 -2.76 21.81 23.22
CA PRO A 277 -3.23 21.11 24.42
C PRO A 277 -4.22 19.98 24.11
N LYS A 278 -5.05 20.14 23.07
CA LYS A 278 -6.04 19.13 22.63
C LYS A 278 -5.39 17.85 22.10
N ASP A 279 -4.21 17.96 21.50
CA ASP A 279 -3.45 16.82 20.98
C ASP A 279 -2.55 16.22 22.05
N PHE A 280 -2.15 17.03 23.05
CA PHE A 280 -1.28 16.63 24.13
C PHE A 280 -1.94 15.66 25.12
N PHE A 281 -3.22 15.86 25.47
CA PHE A 281 -3.91 14.97 26.41
C PHE A 281 -4.05 13.53 25.89
N PRO A 282 -4.48 13.27 24.64
CA PRO A 282 -4.48 11.92 24.08
C PRO A 282 -3.11 11.23 24.10
N LEU A 283 -2.02 12.00 23.94
CA LEU A 283 -0.66 11.46 24.01
C LEU A 283 -0.29 11.02 25.43
N LEU A 284 -0.60 11.86 26.43
CA LEU A 284 -0.37 11.51 27.82
C LEU A 284 -1.23 10.32 28.23
N ASP A 285 -2.52 10.33 27.88
CA ASP A 285 -3.44 9.24 28.20
C ASP A 285 -2.93 7.92 27.62
N PHE A 286 -2.53 7.91 26.34
CA PHE A 286 -1.92 6.73 25.73
C PHE A 286 -0.61 6.31 26.44
N ALA A 287 0.29 7.24 26.76
CA ALA A 287 1.57 6.93 27.38
C ALA A 287 1.45 6.37 28.80
N TYR A 288 0.44 6.80 29.56
CA TYR A 288 0.23 6.42 30.96
C TYR A 288 -0.90 5.41 31.16
N MET A 289 -1.55 4.95 30.08
CA MET A 289 -2.59 3.92 30.14
C MET A 289 -2.01 2.59 30.64
N PRO A 290 -2.57 1.98 31.70
CA PRO A 290 -2.14 0.66 32.15
C PRO A 290 -2.42 -0.40 31.07
N ASN A 291 -1.48 -1.32 30.86
CA ASN A 291 -1.50 -2.38 29.83
C ASN A 291 -1.47 -1.89 28.37
N ASN A 292 -0.90 -0.72 28.09
CA ASN A 292 -0.64 -0.32 26.72
C ASN A 292 0.34 -1.30 26.04
N SER A 293 0.07 -1.65 24.78
CA SER A 293 0.81 -2.61 23.96
C SER A 293 2.15 -2.08 23.39
N LEU A 294 2.68 -0.98 23.93
CA LEU A 294 4.02 -0.47 23.65
C LEU A 294 5.10 -1.35 24.27
#